data_AF-A0A1T2LCW3-F1
#
_entry.id   AF-A0A1T2LCW3-F1
#
_cell.length_a   1.000
_cell.length_b   1.000
_cell.length_c   1.000
_cell.angle_alpha   90.00
_cell.angle_beta   90.00
_cell.angle_gamma   90.00
#
_symmetry.space_group_name_H-M   'P 1'
#
loop_
_entity.id
_entity.type
_entity.pdbx_description
1 polymer ?
#
loop_
_entity_poly.entity_id
_entity_poly.type
_entity_poly.pdbx_seq_one_letter_code
_entity_poly.pdbx_strand_id
1 'polypeptide(L)'
;TMTGIAVGLDNLTRSAWEKRELIEAQLILGRRGIEAIRTIRRDALRSGMIPIINTMAAAGLVSLPGMMTGQILAGVEPLEAAKYQLLIMYLIAGGTGLGSLAAIWIASERLFDERHRLRLDRLTTSD
;
A
#
# COMPACT_ATOMS: atom_id res chain seq x y z
N THR A 1 -5.27 -4.86 6.35
CA THR A 1 -4.44 -3.68 6.65
C THR A 1 -2.96 -4.02 6.58
N MET A 2 -2.43 -4.95 7.38
CA MET A 2 -0.98 -5.27 7.39
C MET A 2 -0.43 -5.74 6.03
N THR A 3 -1.13 -6.64 5.33
CA THR A 3 -0.63 -7.20 4.05
C THR A 3 -0.44 -6.12 2.98
N GLY A 4 -1.39 -5.18 2.83
CA GLY A 4 -1.28 -4.10 1.86
C GLY A 4 -0.12 -3.16 2.16
N ILE A 5 0.09 -2.84 3.44
CA ILE A 5 1.21 -2.02 3.91
C ILE A 5 2.55 -2.74 3.64
N ALA A 6 2.65 -4.02 3.99
CA ALA A 6 3.85 -4.81 3.79
C ALA A 6 4.22 -4.93 2.31
N VAL A 7 3.25 -5.25 1.44
CA VAL A 7 3.46 -5.33 -0.01
C VAL A 7 3.86 -3.97 -0.60
N GLY A 8 3.26 -2.88 -0.12
CA GLY A 8 3.62 -1.53 -0.56
C GLY A 8 5.04 -1.16 -0.14
N LEU A 9 5.43 -1.43 1.11
CA LEU A 9 6.78 -1.18 1.61
C LEU A 9 7.84 -2.04 0.90
N ASP A 10 7.56 -3.33 0.74
CA ASP A 10 8.46 -4.25 0.05
C ASP A 10 8.67 -3.85 -1.42
N ASN A 11 7.60 -3.42 -2.11
CA ASN A 11 7.74 -2.91 -3.47
C ASN A 11 8.51 -1.58 -3.51
N LEU A 12 8.33 -0.70 -2.53
CA LEU A 12 9.08 0.56 -2.42
C LEU A 12 10.59 0.29 -2.27
N THR A 13 10.99 -0.56 -1.33
CA THR A 13 12.40 -0.85 -1.04
C THR A 13 13.05 -1.59 -2.20
N ARG A 14 12.39 -2.61 -2.74
CA ARG A 14 12.85 -3.37 -3.91
C ARG A 14 12.99 -2.49 -5.15
N SER A 15 11.97 -1.70 -5.48
CA SER A 15 12.03 -0.78 -6.63
C SER A 15 13.10 0.29 -6.45
N ALA A 16 13.33 0.78 -5.23
CA ALA A 16 14.39 1.74 -4.95
C ALA A 16 15.79 1.14 -5.15
N TRP A 17 15.97 -0.14 -4.78
CA TRP A 17 17.20 -0.88 -5.02
C TRP A 17 17.44 -1.15 -6.52
N GLU A 18 16.44 -1.71 -7.20
CA GLU A 18 16.50 -2.04 -8.63
C GLU A 18 16.72 -0.81 -9.52
N LYS A 19 16.09 0.32 -9.18
CA LYS A 19 16.13 1.56 -9.97
C LYS A 19 17.09 2.59 -9.40
N ARG A 20 18.07 2.18 -8.59
CA ARG A 20 19.03 3.09 -7.93
C ARG A 20 19.73 4.04 -8.92
N GLU A 21 20.15 3.52 -10.07
CA GLU A 21 20.87 4.29 -11.09
C GLU A 21 19.98 5.39 -11.69
N LEU A 22 18.69 5.10 -11.88
CA LEU A 22 17.72 6.09 -12.34
C LEU A 22 17.47 7.17 -11.28
N ILE A 23 17.38 6.79 -10.01
CA ILE A 23 17.22 7.74 -8.90
C ILE A 23 18.44 8.66 -8.83
N GLU A 24 19.65 8.10 -8.88
CA GLU A 24 20.91 8.85 -8.85
C GLU A 24 21.05 9.78 -10.06
N ALA A 25 20.69 9.33 -11.26
CA ALA A 25 20.67 10.18 -12.45
C ALA A 25 19.74 11.40 -12.27
N GLN A 26 18.55 11.22 -11.68
CA GLN A 26 17.66 12.34 -11.37
C GLN A 26 18.24 13.29 -10.32
N LEU A 27 18.92 12.76 -9.30
CA LEU A 27 19.61 13.57 -8.29
C LEU A 27 20.76 14.39 -8.90
N ILE A 28 21.55 13.80 -9.81
CA ILE A 28 22.64 14.48 -10.53
C ILE A 28 22.10 15.61 -11.41
N LEU A 29 20.92 15.42 -12.00
CA LEU A 29 20.19 16.47 -12.73
C LEU A 29 19.59 17.55 -11.81
N GLY A 30 19.87 17.50 -10.51
CA GLY A 30 19.46 18.51 -9.52
C GLY A 30 18.05 18.32 -8.97
N ARG A 31 17.39 17.17 -9.22
CA ARG A 31 16.07 16.92 -8.63
C ARG A 31 16.17 16.59 -7.14
N ARG A 32 15.13 16.93 -6.39
CA ARG A 32 15.03 16.56 -4.97
C ARG A 32 14.76 15.06 -4.82
N GLY A 33 15.23 14.45 -3.73
CA GLY A 33 15.06 13.01 -3.48
C GLY A 33 13.60 12.55 -3.57
N ILE A 34 12.68 13.30 -2.96
CA ILE A 34 11.23 13.03 -2.99
C ILE A 34 10.66 13.05 -4.43
N GLU A 35 11.20 13.90 -5.30
CA GLU A 35 10.81 13.97 -6.71
C GLU A 35 11.40 12.82 -7.52
N ALA A 36 12.65 12.44 -7.23
CA ALA A 36 13.34 11.34 -7.90
C ALA A 36 12.64 9.99 -7.71
N ILE A 37 12.02 9.75 -6.55
CA ILE A 37 11.29 8.50 -6.25
C ILE A 37 9.77 8.61 -6.42
N ARG A 38 9.25 9.73 -6.94
CA ARG A 38 7.80 9.97 -7.01
C ARG A 38 7.04 8.84 -7.71
N THR A 39 7.55 8.36 -8.84
CA THR A 39 6.95 7.24 -9.59
C THR A 39 6.99 5.95 -8.77
N ILE A 40 8.13 5.65 -8.16
CA ILE A 40 8.33 4.46 -7.32
C ILE A 40 7.36 4.45 -6.14
N ARG A 41 7.17 5.59 -5.46
CA ARG A 41 6.18 5.75 -4.37
C ARG A 41 4.75 5.47 -4.83
N ARG A 42 4.39 5.99 -6.01
CA ARG A 42 3.05 5.81 -6.57
C ARG A 42 2.79 4.34 -6.91
N ASP A 43 3.77 3.68 -7.50
CA ASP A 43 3.67 2.26 -7.88
C ASP A 43 3.61 1.36 -6.64
N ALA A 44 4.42 1.65 -5.63
CA ALA A 44 4.40 0.98 -4.32
C ALA A 44 3.03 1.12 -3.64
N LEU A 45 2.46 2.32 -3.62
CA LEU A 45 1.13 2.53 -3.05
C LEU A 45 0.07 1.76 -3.82
N ARG A 46 0.16 1.77 -5.16
CA ARG A 46 -0.76 1.04 -6.03
C ARG A 46 -0.68 -0.45 -5.76
N SER A 47 0.51 -1.04 -5.66
CA SER A 47 0.66 -2.49 -5.41
C SER A 47 0.06 -2.90 -4.06
N GLY A 48 0.25 -2.09 -3.01
CA GLY A 48 -0.33 -2.35 -1.70
C GLY A 48 -1.87 -2.26 -1.66
N MET A 49 -2.47 -1.48 -2.57
CA MET A 49 -3.92 -1.28 -2.64
C MET A 49 -4.65 -2.28 -3.55
N ILE A 50 -3.97 -2.90 -4.51
CA ILE A 50 -4.58 -3.89 -5.44
C ILE A 50 -5.35 -4.99 -4.70
N PRO A 51 -4.81 -5.65 -3.64
CA PRO A 51 -5.51 -6.75 -3.00
C PRO A 51 -6.88 -6.35 -2.43
N ILE A 52 -6.96 -5.23 -1.71
CA ILE A 52 -8.22 -4.80 -1.12
C ILE A 52 -9.23 -4.37 -2.19
N ILE A 53 -8.77 -3.72 -3.27
CA ILE A 53 -9.64 -3.35 -4.40
C ILE A 53 -10.21 -4.61 -5.07
N ASN A 54 -9.37 -5.63 -5.31
CA ASN A 54 -9.81 -6.88 -5.92
C ASN A 54 -10.81 -7.63 -5.04
N THR A 55 -10.58 -7.68 -3.72
CA THR A 55 -11.54 -8.28 -2.77
C THR A 55 -12.87 -7.54 -2.80
N MET A 56 -12.86 -6.20 -2.81
CA MET A 56 -14.09 -5.42 -2.86
C MET A 56 -14.85 -5.59 -4.18
N ALA A 57 -14.14 -5.65 -5.32
CA ALA A 57 -14.75 -5.82 -6.64
C ALA A 57 -15.40 -7.21 -6.84
N ALA A 58 -14.83 -8.25 -6.21
CA ALA A 58 -15.37 -9.61 -6.31
C ALA A 58 -16.52 -9.87 -5.32
N ALA A 59 -16.61 -9.10 -4.24
CA ALA A 59 -17.62 -9.26 -3.20
C ALA A 59 -19.03 -8.99 -3.76
N GLY A 60 -19.99 -9.86 -3.46
CA GLY A 60 -21.39 -9.73 -3.88
C GLY A 60 -21.68 -10.19 -5.31
N LEU A 61 -20.69 -10.22 -6.20
CA LEU A 61 -20.83 -10.76 -7.56
C LEU A 61 -20.41 -12.23 -7.67
N VAL A 62 -19.24 -12.57 -7.13
CA VAL A 62 -18.67 -13.94 -7.23
C VAL A 62 -18.88 -14.73 -5.94
N SER A 63 -18.88 -14.04 -4.79
CA SER A 63 -19.09 -14.68 -3.49
C SER A 63 -19.76 -13.72 -2.51
N LEU A 64 -20.67 -14.26 -1.70
CA LEU A 64 -21.14 -13.59 -0.49
C LEU A 64 -20.08 -13.76 0.60
N PRO A 65 -19.54 -12.67 1.18
CA PRO A 65 -18.57 -12.76 2.27
C PRO A 65 -19.11 -13.62 3.43
N GLY A 66 -18.26 -14.44 4.04
CA GLY A 66 -18.70 -15.42 5.06
C GLY A 66 -19.45 -14.80 6.24
N MET A 67 -19.07 -13.59 6.65
CA MET A 67 -19.78 -12.82 7.68
C MET A 67 -21.20 -12.44 7.25
N MET A 68 -21.38 -12.00 6.00
CA MET A 68 -22.69 -11.63 5.46
C MET A 68 -23.61 -12.86 5.36
N THR A 69 -23.10 -13.99 4.87
CA THR A 69 -23.87 -15.25 4.85
C THR A 69 -24.24 -15.71 6.26
N GLY A 70 -23.33 -15.61 7.23
CA GLY A 70 -23.61 -15.95 8.62
C GLY A 70 -24.71 -15.09 9.24
N GLN A 71 -24.73 -13.78 8.95
CA GLN A 71 -25.81 -12.88 9.38
C GLN A 71 -27.16 -13.23 8.75
N ILE A 72 -27.17 -13.55 7.46
CA ILE A 72 -28.40 -13.96 6.75
C ILE A 72 -28.96 -15.25 7.37
N LEU A 73 -28.11 -16.26 7.63
CA LEU A 73 -28.52 -17.51 8.28
C LEU A 73 -29.00 -17.30 9.73
N ALA A 74 -28.52 -16.26 10.41
CA ALA A 74 -28.97 -15.85 11.73
C ALA A 74 -30.30 -15.06 11.72
N GLY A 75 -30.92 -14.84 10.55
CA GLY A 75 -32.21 -14.17 10.39
C GLY A 75 -32.14 -12.65 10.19
N VAL A 76 -30.94 -12.07 9.99
CA VAL A 76 -30.79 -10.66 9.62
C VAL A 76 -31.26 -10.45 8.18
N GLU A 77 -31.93 -9.34 7.91
CA GLU A 77 -32.38 -9.00 6.57
C GLU A 77 -31.17 -8.88 5.61
N PRO A 78 -31.18 -9.52 4.42
CA PRO A 78 -30.04 -9.52 3.51
C PRO A 78 -29.54 -8.13 3.11
N LEU A 79 -30.44 -7.16 2.99
CA LEU A 79 -30.10 -5.78 2.68
C LEU A 79 -29.30 -5.12 3.82
N GLU A 80 -29.65 -5.43 5.07
CA GLU A 80 -28.95 -4.93 6.25
C GLU A 80 -27.55 -5.55 6.37
N ALA A 81 -27.45 -6.88 6.21
CA ALA A 81 -26.17 -7.59 6.18
C ALA A 81 -25.21 -7.04 5.11
N ALA A 82 -25.73 -6.74 3.91
CA ALA A 82 -24.95 -6.13 2.83
C ALA A 82 -24.40 -4.74 3.19
N LYS A 83 -25.21 -3.87 3.80
CA LYS A 83 -24.80 -2.52 4.21
C LYS A 83 -23.67 -2.56 5.22
N TYR A 84 -23.78 -3.40 6.25
CA TYR A 84 -22.71 -3.58 7.24
C TYR A 84 -21.44 -4.15 6.63
N GLN A 85 -21.57 -5.12 5.72
CA GLN A 85 -20.42 -5.68 5.03
C GLN A 85 -19.67 -4.64 4.18
N LEU A 86 -20.39 -3.79 3.46
CA LEU A 86 -19.81 -2.67 2.70
C LEU A 86 -19.12 -1.66 3.63
N LEU A 87 -19.77 -1.29 4.74
CA LEU A 87 -19.19 -0.40 5.75
C LEU A 87 -17.83 -0.92 6.24
N ILE A 88 -17.76 -2.21 6.61
CA ILE A 88 -16.52 -2.85 7.08
C ILE A 88 -15.47 -2.86 5.97
N MET A 89 -15.84 -3.20 4.73
CA MET A 89 -14.92 -3.18 3.59
C MET A 89 -14.32 -1.80 3.35
N TYR A 90 -15.14 -0.74 3.39
CA TYR A 90 -14.66 0.63 3.29
C TYR A 90 -13.76 1.03 4.45
N LEU A 91 -14.06 0.59 5.67
CA LEU A 91 -13.22 0.87 6.83
C LEU A 91 -11.84 0.20 6.70
N ILE A 92 -11.80 -1.06 6.26
CA ILE A 92 -10.55 -1.79 6.02
C ILE A 92 -9.77 -1.16 4.86
N ALA A 93 -10.45 -0.76 3.78
CA ALA A 93 -9.83 -0.10 2.64
C ALA A 93 -9.25 1.26 3.02
N GLY A 94 -9.99 2.08 3.78
CA GLY A 94 -9.54 3.35 4.30
C GLY A 94 -8.33 3.20 5.23
N GLY A 95 -8.39 2.26 6.18
CA GLY A 95 -7.28 1.97 7.09
C GLY A 95 -6.04 1.45 6.36
N THR A 96 -6.22 0.61 5.33
CA THR A 96 -5.12 0.13 4.50
C THR A 96 -4.53 1.26 3.64
N GLY A 97 -5.37 2.10 3.05
CA GLY A 97 -4.94 3.24 2.23
C GLY A 97 -4.15 4.28 3.03
N LEU A 98 -4.70 4.72 4.15
CA LEU A 98 -4.04 5.68 5.05
C LEU A 98 -2.76 5.09 5.66
N GLY A 99 -2.80 3.83 6.11
CA GLY A 99 -1.63 3.13 6.65
C GLY A 99 -0.53 2.97 5.62
N SER A 100 -0.86 2.55 4.39
CA SER A 100 0.12 2.40 3.30
C SER A 100 0.69 3.76 2.87
N LEU A 101 -0.14 4.80 2.80
CA LEU A 101 0.30 6.17 2.51
C LEU A 101 1.31 6.66 3.55
N ALA A 102 0.98 6.54 4.83
CA ALA A 102 1.85 6.96 5.93
C ALA A 102 3.16 6.16 5.95
N ALA A 103 3.07 4.83 5.85
CA ALA A 103 4.24 3.95 5.83
C ALA A 103 5.17 4.24 4.65
N ILE A 104 4.62 4.36 3.43
CA ILE A 104 5.40 4.67 2.23
C ILE A 104 6.02 6.05 2.34
N TRP A 105 5.30 7.06 2.86
CA TRP A 105 5.85 8.40 3.04
C TRP A 105 7.03 8.38 4.02
N ILE A 106 6.86 7.79 5.20
CA ILE A 106 7.92 7.70 6.21
C ILE A 106 9.14 6.92 5.67
N ALA A 107 8.91 5.78 5.01
CA ALA A 107 9.98 4.98 4.41
C ALA A 107 10.71 5.73 3.28
N SER A 108 9.96 6.49 2.48
CA SER A 108 10.51 7.34 1.41
C SER A 108 11.44 8.42 1.94
N GLU A 109 11.09 9.06 3.05
CA GLU A 109 11.97 10.04 3.68
C GLU A 109 13.20 9.38 4.30
N ARG A 110 13.05 8.20 4.91
CA ARG A 110 14.18 7.44 5.47
C ARG A 110 15.17 6.90 4.42
N LEU A 111 14.76 6.75 3.17
CA LEU A 111 15.66 6.34 2.07
C LEU A 111 16.69 7.42 1.70
N PHE A 112 16.43 8.69 2.06
CA PHE A 112 17.34 9.79 1.80
C PHE A 112 17.98 10.31 3.08
N ASP A 113 19.19 10.85 2.93
CA ASP A 113 19.84 11.64 4.00
C ASP A 113 19.52 13.14 3.87
N GLU A 114 19.90 13.95 4.85
CA GLU A 114 19.71 15.42 4.81
C GLU A 114 20.31 16.06 3.56
N ARG A 115 21.37 15.44 3.01
CA ARG A 115 22.05 15.86 1.77
C ARG A 115 21.43 15.29 0.48
N HIS A 116 20.23 14.72 0.57
CA HIS A 116 19.50 14.07 -0.54
C HIS A 116 20.27 12.92 -1.22
N ARG A 117 21.25 12.34 -0.52
CA ARG A 117 21.94 11.13 -0.98
C ARG A 117 21.06 9.92 -0.71
N LEU A 118 20.94 9.05 -1.70
CA LEU A 118 20.24 7.77 -1.56
C LEU A 118 21.06 6.87 -0.62
N ARG A 119 20.46 6.42 0.49
CA ARG A 119 21.12 5.54 1.47
C ARG A 119 20.51 4.16 1.47
N LEU A 120 20.89 3.37 0.47
CA LEU A 120 20.50 1.96 0.40
C LEU A 120 21.17 1.11 1.49
N ASP A 121 22.24 1.61 2.11
CA ASP A 121 22.88 0.98 3.28
C ASP A 121 21.91 0.73 4.44
N ARG A 122 20.82 1.51 4.52
CA ARG A 122 19.77 1.34 5.54
C ARG A 122 18.83 0.16 5.27
N LEU A 123 18.89 -0.42 4.06
CA LEU A 123 18.08 -1.57 3.64
C LEU A 123 18.82 -2.89 3.81
N THR A 124 20.15 -2.86 3.85
CA THR A 124 20.99 -4.01 4.17
C THR A 124 21.09 -4.12 5.69
N THR A 125 20.41 -5.11 6.27
CA THR A 125 20.68 -5.54 7.64
C THR A 125 22.16 -5.88 7.73
N SER A 126 22.91 -5.15 8.57
CA SER A 126 24.25 -5.61 8.97
C SER A 126 24.06 -6.89 9.77
N ASP A 127 24.53 -8.00 9.17
CA ASP A 127 24.67 -9.38 9.66
C ASP A 127 23.47 -10.06 10.36
#